data_AF-A0A9W9IF29-F1
#
_entry.id   AF-A0A9W9IF29-F1
#
_cell.length_a   1.000
_cell.length_b   1.000
_cell.length_c   1.000
_cell.angle_alpha   90.00
_cell.angle_beta   90.00
_cell.angle_gamma   90.00
#
_symmetry.space_group_name_H-M   'P 1'
#
loop_
_entity.id
_entity.type
_entity.pdbx_description
1 polymer ?
#
loop_
_entity_poly.entity_id
_entity_poly.type
_entity_poly.pdbx_seq_one_letter_code
_entity_poly.pdbx_strand_id
1 'polypeptide(L)'
;MKRVIGGLFLELTEIGYTDSRLCWYTDSIDNEFVIDYVPGYSDSLFLCTGGSGHGFGFLPILGKVGACITIVQQAYKADHKLQYVKNQLERVPDKFTPLWKWRAAEEGKKCNGLEEGEAGPREMSKLRLAKPEDFRFTINSAL
;
A
#
# COMPACT_ATOMS: atom_id res chain seq x y z
N MET A 1 13.13 -10.66 9.20
CA MET A 1 13.98 -11.05 8.05
C MET A 1 15.07 -12.07 8.42
N LYS A 2 16.00 -11.78 9.36
CA LYS A 2 17.09 -12.71 9.74
C LYS A 2 16.64 -14.14 10.07
N ARG A 3 15.59 -14.29 10.87
CA ARG A 3 15.02 -15.61 11.21
C ARG A 3 14.55 -16.40 9.98
N VAL A 4 13.99 -15.72 8.98
CA VAL A 4 13.50 -16.35 7.75
C VAL A 4 14.67 -16.77 6.87
N ILE A 5 15.61 -15.86 6.61
CA ILE A 5 16.79 -16.14 5.80
C ILE A 5 17.64 -17.25 6.44
N GLY A 6 17.97 -17.15 7.73
CA GLY A 6 18.76 -18.18 8.42
C GLY A 6 18.03 -19.51 8.63
N GLY A 7 16.72 -19.59 8.38
CA GLY A 7 15.97 -20.84 8.45
C GLY A 7 15.75 -21.52 7.09
N LEU A 8 15.72 -20.73 6.00
CA LEU A 8 15.35 -21.23 4.67
C LEU A 8 16.47 -21.10 3.63
N PHE A 9 17.38 -20.14 3.80
CA PHE A 9 18.43 -19.76 2.85
C PHE A 9 19.74 -19.52 3.60
N LEU A 10 20.29 -20.57 4.20
CA LEU A 10 21.47 -20.52 5.05
C LEU A 10 22.68 -19.91 4.31
N GLU A 11 22.82 -20.22 3.04
CA GLU A 11 23.87 -19.70 2.16
C GLU A 11 23.84 -18.17 2.02
N LEU A 12 22.69 -17.53 2.22
CA LEU A 12 22.57 -16.07 2.18
C LEU A 12 23.01 -15.40 3.49
N THR A 13 23.20 -16.17 4.58
CA THR A 13 23.57 -15.61 5.88
C THR A 13 24.98 -15.03 5.90
N GLU A 14 25.90 -15.60 5.11
CA GLU A 14 27.29 -15.12 4.97
C GLU A 14 27.37 -13.76 4.26
N ILE A 15 26.42 -13.48 3.37
CA ILE A 15 26.36 -12.23 2.58
C ILE A 15 25.88 -11.06 3.44
N GLY A 16 24.92 -11.30 4.34
CA GLY A 16 24.31 -10.25 5.17
C GLY A 16 23.43 -9.29 4.37
N TYR A 17 23.09 -8.15 4.98
CA TYR A 17 22.35 -7.06 4.34
C TYR A 17 23.29 -5.92 3.93
N THR A 18 23.00 -5.28 2.80
CA THR A 18 23.76 -4.11 2.33
C THR A 18 23.16 -2.79 2.83
N ASP A 19 21.83 -2.70 2.86
CA ASP A 19 21.09 -1.50 3.25
C ASP A 19 19.71 -1.87 3.82
N SER A 20 19.08 -0.93 4.52
CA SER A 20 17.71 -1.06 5.01
C SER A 20 17.00 0.29 4.91
N ARG A 21 15.74 0.28 4.48
CA ARG A 21 14.93 1.50 4.29
C ARG A 21 13.51 1.28 4.77
N LEU A 22 12.89 2.37 5.21
CA LEU A 22 11.45 2.41 5.42
C LEU A 22 10.75 2.63 4.07
N CYS A 23 9.73 1.82 3.82
CA CYS A 23 8.84 2.00 2.68
C CYS A 23 7.44 2.31 3.22
N TRP A 24 6.87 3.41 2.74
CA TRP A 24 5.55 3.87 3.19
C TRP A 24 4.45 3.26 2.35
N TYR A 25 3.42 2.78 3.04
CA TYR A 25 2.21 2.26 2.43
C TYR A 25 1.01 3.08 2.89
N THR A 26 -0.02 3.08 2.05
CA THR A 26 -1.31 3.69 2.36
C THR A 26 -2.33 2.57 2.39
N ASP A 27 -2.64 2.12 3.60
CA ASP A 27 -3.66 1.10 3.83
C ASP A 27 -5.05 1.73 3.78
N SER A 28 -5.99 1.00 3.21
CA SER A 28 -7.42 1.25 3.38
C SER A 28 -8.00 0.37 4.50
N ILE A 29 -9.23 0.64 4.91
CA ILE A 29 -9.91 -0.08 5.99
C ILE A 29 -10.11 -1.58 5.72
N ASP A 30 -10.10 -1.98 4.45
CA ASP A 30 -10.39 -3.34 3.98
C ASP A 30 -9.30 -3.92 3.06
N ASN A 31 -8.14 -3.26 2.95
CA ASN A 31 -7.04 -3.60 2.04
C ASN A 31 -7.35 -3.51 0.54
N GLU A 32 -8.44 -2.86 0.13
CA GLU A 32 -8.76 -2.61 -1.28
C GLU A 32 -8.36 -1.20 -1.74
N PHE A 33 -8.28 -0.96 -3.05
CA PHE A 33 -8.06 0.40 -3.56
C PHE A 33 -9.21 1.34 -3.19
N VAL A 34 -8.93 2.64 -3.12
CA VAL A 34 -9.94 3.71 -3.03
C VAL A 34 -9.82 4.53 -4.30
N ILE A 35 -10.70 4.26 -5.27
CA ILE A 35 -10.74 4.89 -6.59
C ILE A 35 -12.16 5.38 -6.83
N ASP A 36 -12.45 6.59 -6.35
CA ASP A 36 -13.80 7.17 -6.40
C ASP A 36 -13.76 8.69 -6.16
N TYR A 37 -14.90 9.34 -6.37
CA TYR A 37 -15.12 10.72 -5.95
C TYR A 37 -15.28 10.80 -4.43
N VAL A 38 -14.71 11.86 -3.84
CA VAL A 38 -14.86 12.12 -2.40
C VAL A 38 -16.25 12.69 -2.13
N PRO A 39 -17.04 12.07 -1.22
CA PRO A 39 -18.36 12.59 -0.86
C PRO A 39 -18.28 14.03 -0.32
N GLY A 40 -19.24 14.86 -0.71
CA GLY A 40 -19.33 16.27 -0.25
C GLY A 40 -18.56 17.28 -1.11
N TYR A 41 -17.86 16.85 -2.17
CA TYR A 41 -17.08 17.73 -3.06
C TYR A 41 -17.73 17.94 -4.44
N SER A 42 -19.03 17.68 -4.62
CA SER A 42 -19.75 17.92 -5.88
C SER A 42 -19.02 17.43 -7.14
N ASP A 43 -18.43 16.23 -7.07
CA ASP A 43 -17.61 15.61 -8.12
C ASP A 43 -16.36 16.40 -8.56
N SER A 44 -15.88 17.35 -7.75
CA SER A 44 -14.68 18.12 -8.05
C SER A 44 -13.38 17.45 -7.58
N LEU A 45 -13.48 16.43 -6.74
CA LEU A 45 -12.34 15.72 -6.15
C LEU A 45 -12.48 14.21 -6.35
N PHE A 46 -11.59 13.65 -7.18
CA PHE A 46 -11.47 12.22 -7.43
C PHE A 46 -10.10 11.73 -6.93
N LEU A 47 -10.10 10.60 -6.23
CA LEU A 47 -8.89 10.01 -5.67
C LEU A 47 -8.60 8.64 -6.28
N CYS A 48 -7.32 8.31 -6.36
CA CYS A 48 -6.83 6.97 -6.69
C CYS A 48 -5.72 6.62 -5.68
N THR A 49 -6.09 5.95 -4.59
CA THR A 49 -5.22 5.68 -3.44
C THR A 49 -5.53 4.31 -2.80
N GLY A 50 -5.04 4.05 -1.58
CA GLY A 50 -5.33 2.81 -0.84
C GLY A 50 -4.59 1.58 -1.38
N GLY A 51 -3.34 1.75 -1.81
CA GLY A 51 -2.55 0.68 -2.43
C GLY A 51 -2.31 -0.56 -1.56
N SER A 52 -2.48 -0.46 -0.24
CA SER A 52 -2.64 -1.59 0.71
C SER A 52 -1.71 -2.80 0.49
N GLY A 53 -0.43 -2.56 0.27
CA GLY A 53 0.56 -3.64 0.07
C GLY A 53 0.73 -4.12 -1.38
N HIS A 54 -0.29 -3.96 -2.23
CA HIS A 54 -0.36 -4.64 -3.53
C HIS A 54 -0.38 -3.73 -4.76
N GLY A 55 -0.53 -2.41 -4.58
CA GLY A 55 -0.65 -1.44 -5.67
C GLY A 55 0.45 -1.49 -6.74
N PHE A 56 1.69 -1.85 -6.37
CA PHE A 56 2.81 -1.91 -7.31
C PHE A 56 2.60 -2.95 -8.43
N GLY A 57 2.01 -4.11 -8.12
CA GLY A 57 1.74 -5.14 -9.13
C GLY A 57 0.68 -4.73 -10.15
N PHE A 58 -0.18 -3.77 -9.77
CA PHE A 58 -1.25 -3.25 -10.61
C PHE A 58 -0.84 -2.03 -11.44
N LEU A 59 0.44 -1.62 -11.40
CA LEU A 59 0.94 -0.46 -12.14
C LEU A 59 0.60 -0.47 -13.64
N PRO A 60 0.63 -1.61 -14.38
CA PRO A 60 0.23 -1.63 -15.79
C PRO A 60 -1.26 -1.38 -16.03
N ILE A 61 -2.10 -1.66 -15.02
CA ILE A 61 -3.57 -1.63 -15.08
C ILE A 61 -4.12 -0.32 -14.49
N LEU A 62 -3.46 0.22 -13.47
CA LEU A 62 -3.74 1.53 -12.86
C LEU A 62 -3.00 2.67 -13.56
N GLY A 63 -2.07 2.35 -14.48
CA GLY A 63 -1.42 3.21 -15.46
C GLY A 63 -0.66 4.42 -14.91
N LYS A 64 -0.41 5.44 -15.77
CA LYS A 64 0.32 6.70 -15.47
C LYS A 64 -0.39 7.61 -14.45
N VAL A 65 -1.50 7.18 -13.87
CA VAL A 65 -2.10 7.84 -12.71
C VAL A 65 -1.15 7.53 -11.56
N GLY A 66 -0.27 8.48 -11.24
CA GLY A 66 0.88 8.29 -10.38
C GLY A 66 0.52 7.52 -9.11
N ALA A 67 1.39 6.58 -8.75
CA ALA A 67 1.29 5.78 -7.54
C ALA A 67 0.70 6.57 -6.36
N CYS A 68 -0.43 6.08 -5.84
CA CYS A 68 -1.09 6.45 -4.60
C CYS A 68 -1.61 7.89 -4.38
N ILE A 69 -1.25 8.90 -5.19
CA ILE A 69 -1.69 10.29 -4.97
C ILE A 69 -1.83 11.02 -6.32
N THR A 70 -2.99 10.94 -6.96
CA THR A 70 -3.33 11.85 -8.07
C THR A 70 -4.76 12.37 -7.88
N ILE A 71 -4.91 13.70 -7.81
CA ILE A 71 -6.20 14.38 -8.01
C ILE A 71 -6.45 14.36 -9.51
N VAL A 72 -7.44 13.59 -9.93
CA VAL A 72 -7.65 13.33 -11.35
C VAL A 72 -8.50 14.45 -11.96
N GLN A 73 -7.90 15.58 -12.28
CA GLN A 73 -8.49 16.53 -13.23
C GLN A 73 -8.15 16.18 -14.70
N GLN A 74 -7.23 15.24 -14.93
CA GLN A 74 -6.59 15.06 -16.24
C GLN A 74 -6.61 13.63 -16.82
N ALA A 75 -7.42 12.70 -16.27
CA ALA A 75 -7.54 11.34 -16.83
C ALA A 75 -8.41 11.25 -18.10
N TYR A 76 -8.93 12.36 -18.62
CA TYR A 76 -9.70 12.36 -19.87
C TYR A 76 -8.89 11.90 -21.11
N LYS A 77 -7.57 11.73 -21.00
CA LYS A 77 -6.69 11.16 -22.05
C LYS A 77 -6.15 9.77 -21.69
N ALA A 78 -6.95 8.96 -21.01
CA ALA A 78 -6.59 7.61 -20.60
C ALA A 78 -6.58 6.63 -21.79
N ASP A 79 -5.43 5.97 -22.01
CA ASP A 79 -5.23 4.82 -22.91
C ASP A 79 -6.09 3.61 -22.45
N HIS A 80 -6.34 2.63 -23.32
CA HIS A 80 -7.14 1.43 -23.03
C HIS A 80 -6.66 0.65 -21.78
N LYS A 81 -5.41 0.84 -21.38
CA LYS A 81 -4.79 0.22 -20.19
C LYS A 81 -5.40 0.70 -18.86
N LEU A 82 -6.08 1.85 -18.85
CA LEU A 82 -6.68 2.48 -17.67
C LEU A 82 -8.18 2.21 -17.53
N GLN A 83 -8.71 1.20 -18.24
CA GLN A 83 -10.15 0.98 -18.37
C GLN A 83 -10.92 0.97 -17.04
N TYR A 84 -10.37 0.38 -15.97
CA TYR A 84 -11.06 0.26 -14.69
C TYR A 84 -11.12 1.59 -13.92
N VAL A 85 -10.07 2.41 -14.01
CA VAL A 85 -10.07 3.77 -13.43
C VAL A 85 -10.99 4.68 -14.26
N LYS A 86 -10.96 4.54 -15.59
CA LYS A 86 -11.86 5.25 -16.51
C LYS A 86 -13.33 4.91 -16.21
N ASN A 87 -13.63 3.64 -15.99
CA ASN A 87 -14.97 3.18 -15.62
C ASN A 87 -15.44 3.82 -14.31
N GLN A 88 -14.58 3.97 -13.30
CA GLN A 88 -14.93 4.74 -12.08
C GLN A 88 -15.21 6.22 -12.37
N LEU A 89 -14.35 6.88 -13.16
CA LEU A 89 -14.51 8.30 -13.53
C LEU A 89 -15.80 8.56 -14.30
N GLU A 90 -16.13 7.70 -15.25
CA GLU A 90 -17.29 7.79 -16.14
C GLU A 90 -18.55 7.13 -15.54
N ARG A 91 -18.43 6.52 -14.35
CA ARG A 91 -19.50 5.77 -13.67
C ARG A 91 -20.07 4.62 -14.50
N VAL A 92 -19.21 3.97 -15.27
CA VAL A 92 -19.53 2.76 -16.04
C VAL A 92 -19.30 1.54 -15.14
N PRO A 93 -20.32 0.75 -14.79
CA PRO A 93 -20.14 -0.38 -13.89
C PRO A 93 -19.24 -1.49 -14.48
N ASP A 94 -18.35 -2.01 -13.66
CA ASP A 94 -17.56 -3.21 -13.91
C ASP A 94 -17.32 -4.01 -12.61
N LYS A 95 -16.54 -5.09 -12.68
CA LYS A 95 -16.26 -5.96 -11.54
C LYS A 95 -15.51 -5.30 -10.37
N PHE A 96 -14.80 -4.19 -10.59
CA PHE A 96 -14.01 -3.47 -9.61
C PHE A 96 -14.69 -2.19 -9.11
N THR A 97 -15.54 -1.57 -9.91
CA THR A 97 -16.29 -0.36 -9.53
C THR A 97 -17.03 -0.44 -8.19
N PRO A 98 -17.67 -1.56 -7.77
CA PRO A 98 -18.25 -1.64 -6.44
C PRO A 98 -17.22 -1.79 -5.32
N LEU A 99 -16.05 -2.38 -5.61
CA LEU A 99 -15.00 -2.66 -4.62
C LEU A 99 -14.18 -1.42 -4.31
N TRP A 100 -13.92 -0.58 -5.31
CA TRP A 100 -13.02 0.58 -5.16
C TRP A 100 -13.73 1.86 -4.73
N LYS A 101 -14.99 1.77 -4.31
CA LYS A 101 -15.76 2.94 -3.88
C LYS A 101 -15.18 3.60 -2.64
N TRP A 102 -15.52 4.88 -2.48
CA TRP A 102 -15.35 5.54 -1.20
C TRP A 102 -16.14 4.82 -0.11
N ARG A 103 -15.54 4.70 1.05
CA ARG A 103 -16.06 3.98 2.22
C ARG A 103 -15.52 4.59 3.49
N ALA A 104 -16.30 4.52 4.55
CA ALA A 104 -15.94 5.04 5.87
C ALA A 104 -15.69 3.88 6.84
N ALA A 105 -14.81 4.10 7.81
CA ALA A 105 -14.69 3.21 8.95
C ALA A 105 -16.03 3.19 9.71
N GLU A 106 -16.45 2.01 10.14
CA GLU A 106 -17.62 1.85 11.00
C GLU A 106 -17.16 1.53 12.42
N GLU A 107 -17.86 2.08 13.40
CA GLU A 107 -17.52 1.86 14.81
C GLU A 107 -17.57 0.37 15.17
N GLY A 108 -16.55 -0.12 15.85
CA GLY A 108 -16.42 -1.51 16.25
C GLY A 108 -16.00 -2.48 15.14
N LYS A 109 -15.86 -2.03 13.89
CA LYS A 109 -15.30 -2.86 12.81
C LYS A 109 -13.77 -2.74 12.75
N LYS A 110 -13.12 -3.87 12.52
CA LYS A 110 -11.67 -3.92 12.27
C LYS A 110 -11.35 -3.18 10.96
N CYS A 111 -10.40 -2.26 11.00
CA CYS A 111 -10.05 -1.37 9.90
C CYS A 111 -8.57 -1.55 9.52
N ASN A 112 -8.12 -2.80 9.36
CA ASN A 112 -6.72 -3.12 9.04
C ASN A 112 -5.70 -2.52 10.03
N GLY A 113 -6.08 -2.45 11.30
CA GLY A 113 -5.28 -1.84 12.37
C GLY A 113 -5.36 -0.32 12.40
N LEU A 114 -6.00 0.35 11.42
CA LEU A 114 -6.14 1.82 11.40
C LEU A 114 -6.90 2.33 12.64
N GLU A 115 -7.73 1.48 13.24
CA GLU A 115 -8.40 1.71 14.51
C GLU A 115 -7.44 1.92 15.70
N GLU A 116 -6.18 1.49 15.60
CA GLU A 116 -5.16 1.66 16.64
C GLU A 116 -4.75 3.14 16.83
N GLY A 117 -4.98 3.97 15.81
CA GLY A 117 -4.68 5.41 15.83
C GLY A 117 -3.20 5.75 16.01
N GLU A 118 -2.93 7.02 16.28
CA GLU A 118 -1.57 7.56 16.46
C GLU A 118 -0.86 7.02 17.71
N ALA A 119 -1.62 6.57 18.71
CA ALA A 119 -1.08 5.92 19.90
C ALA A 119 -0.72 4.44 19.66
N GLY A 120 -1.05 3.90 18.48
CA GLY A 120 -0.82 2.51 18.12
C GLY A 120 0.65 2.08 18.03
N PRO A 121 0.89 0.77 17.87
CA PRO A 121 2.23 0.20 17.74
C PRO A 121 2.91 0.56 16.41
N ARG A 122 2.15 1.05 15.43
CA ARG A 122 2.63 1.44 14.09
C ARG A 122 3.14 2.88 14.01
N GLU A 123 3.12 3.61 15.12
CA GLU A 123 3.67 4.96 15.22
C GLU A 123 5.20 4.91 14.99
N MET A 124 5.69 5.78 14.09
CA MET A 124 7.05 5.71 13.58
C MET A 124 8.11 5.97 14.64
N SER A 125 7.89 6.92 15.55
CA SER A 125 8.85 7.26 16.61
C SER A 125 9.12 6.10 17.58
N LYS A 126 8.19 5.14 17.68
CA LYS A 126 8.37 3.90 18.46
C LYS A 126 9.18 2.82 17.74
N LEU A 127 9.40 2.95 16.43
CA LEU A 127 10.09 1.94 15.64
C LEU A 127 11.60 1.96 15.90
N ARG A 128 12.17 0.80 16.26
CA ARG A 128 13.62 0.62 16.29
C ARG A 128 14.15 0.38 14.88
N LEU A 129 14.83 1.37 14.33
CA LEU A 129 15.49 1.23 13.03
C LEU A 129 16.74 0.37 13.13
N ALA A 130 16.99 -0.42 12.09
CA ALA A 130 18.20 -1.22 11.98
C ALA A 130 19.42 -0.31 11.82
N LYS A 131 20.50 -0.66 12.51
CA LYS A 131 21.80 -0.01 12.35
C LYS A 131 22.73 -0.88 11.50
N PRO A 132 23.85 -0.35 10.97
CA PRO A 132 24.81 -1.15 10.21
C PRO A 132 25.30 -2.40 10.96
N GLU A 133 25.38 -2.35 12.30
CA GLU A 133 25.76 -3.52 13.11
C GLU A 133 24.69 -4.63 13.04
N ASP A 134 23.43 -4.27 12.84
CA ASP A 134 22.32 -5.21 12.67
C ASP A 134 22.34 -5.86 11.28
N PHE A 135 23.21 -5.49 10.35
CA PHE A 135 23.19 -6.05 8.99
C PHE A 135 23.90 -7.41 8.87
N ARG A 136 24.74 -7.76 9.84
CA ARG A 136 25.42 -9.06 9.87
C ARG A 136 24.60 -10.10 10.60
N PHE A 137 24.62 -11.34 10.12
CA PHE A 137 24.06 -12.46 10.86
C PHE A 137 25.02 -12.83 11.99
N THR A 138 24.49 -13.02 13.19
CA THR A 138 25.23 -13.66 14.27
C THR A 138 25.27 -15.14 13.95
N ILE A 139 26.39 -15.60 13.40
CA ILE A 139 26.65 -17.03 13.20
C ILE A 139 26.74 -17.64 14.59
N ASN A 140 25.67 -18.29 15.06
CA ASN A 140 25.80 -19.21 16.17
C ASN A 140 26.53 -20.43 15.61
N SER A 141 27.81 -20.58 15.95
CA SER A 141 28.64 -21.74 15.64
C SER A 141 28.22 -23.00 16.42
N ALA A 142 26.92 -23.14 16.74
CA ALA A 142 26.34 -24.21 17.52
C ALA A 142 25.25 -24.88 16.69
N LEU A 143 25.70 -25.64 15.69
CA LEU A 143 25.05 -26.83 15.16
C LEU A 143 26.09 -27.95 15.17
#